data_AF-A0A848MMH6-F1
#
_entry.id   AF-A0A848MMH6-F1
#
_cell.length_a   1.000
_cell.length_b   1.000
_cell.length_c   1.000
_cell.angle_alpha   90.00
_cell.angle_beta   90.00
_cell.angle_gamma   90.00
#
_symmetry.space_group_name_H-M   'P 1'
#
loop_
_entity.id
_entity.type
_entity.pdbx_description
1 polymer ?
#
loop_
_entity_poly.entity_id
_entity_poly.type
_entity_poly.pdbx_seq_one_letter_code
_entity_poly.pdbx_strand_id
1 'polypeptide(L)' 'MNTSKPRRPHGRWTYYIMYEDILWPCPVRWEWENSYGGWLPFYYSPTLEFVAGDPAKATKLPAGRISPANRPKLPIL' A
#
# COMPACT_ATOMS: atom_id res chain seq x y z
N MET A 1 7.01 31.08 3.42
CA MET A 1 6.52 29.96 2.59
C MET A 1 5.60 29.13 3.46
N ASN A 2 4.36 28.86 3.04
CA ASN A 2 3.41 28.11 3.86
C ASN A 2 3.87 26.64 3.92
N THR A 3 4.64 26.29 4.96
CA THR A 3 5.29 24.99 5.16
C THR A 3 4.32 23.93 5.69
N SER A 4 3.10 23.89 5.16
CA SER A 4 2.13 22.89 5.57
C SER A 4 2.56 21.52 5.03
N LYS A 5 2.64 20.53 5.92
CA LYS A 5 2.83 19.12 5.58
C LYS A 5 1.95 18.73 4.37
N PRO A 6 2.53 18.22 3.27
CA PRO A 6 1.76 17.83 2.08
C PRO A 6 0.74 16.74 2.43
N ARG A 7 -0.32 16.63 1.62
CA ARG A 7 -1.36 15.62 1.85
C ARG A 7 -0.80 14.21 1.76
N ARG A 8 -1.29 13.33 2.63
CA ARG A 8 -0.95 11.90 2.61
C ARG A 8 -1.40 11.26 1.29
N PRO A 9 -0.62 10.37 0.68
CA PRO A 9 -1.10 9.59 -0.45
C PRO A 9 -2.38 8.82 -0.11
N HIS A 10 -3.40 8.97 -0.95
CA HIS A 10 -4.71 8.34 -0.77
C HIS A 10 -4.88 7.08 -1.62
N GLY A 11 -5.78 6.20 -1.21
CA GLY A 11 -6.11 4.95 -1.91
C GLY A 11 -5.36 3.74 -1.35
N ARG A 12 -5.51 2.60 -2.02
CA ARG A 12 -4.79 1.37 -1.70
C ARG A 12 -3.45 1.38 -2.43
N TRP A 13 -2.38 1.08 -1.71
CA TRP A 13 -1.02 1.02 -2.24
C TRP A 13 -0.38 -0.30 -1.84
N THR A 14 0.48 -0.83 -2.70
CA THR A 14 1.23 -2.07 -2.49
C THR A 14 2.68 -1.83 -2.87
N TYR A 15 3.60 -2.30 -2.03
CA TYR A 15 5.01 -2.39 -2.31
C TYR A 15 5.30 -3.83 -2.71
N TYR A 16 5.90 -4.03 -3.88
CA TYR A 16 6.23 -5.37 -4.34
C TYR A 16 7.70 -5.65 -4.06
N ILE A 17 7.98 -6.80 -3.46
CA ILE A 17 9.35 -7.28 -3.27
C ILE A 17 9.52 -8.68 -3.82
N MET A 18 10.72 -8.97 -4.32
CA MET A 18 11.10 -10.32 -4.70
C MET A 18 11.66 -11.04 -3.47
N TYR A 19 11.08 -12.17 -3.10
CA TYR A 19 11.55 -13.02 -2.01
C TYR A 19 11.27 -14.48 -2.35
N GLU A 20 12.32 -15.32 -2.31
CA GLU A 20 12.27 -16.74 -2.72
C GLU A 20 11.63 -16.94 -4.10
N ASP A 21 12.06 -16.15 -5.09
CA ASP A 21 11.57 -16.16 -6.48
C ASP A 21 10.06 -15.87 -6.64
N ILE A 22 9.42 -15.37 -5.58
CA ILE A 22 8.02 -14.95 -5.58
C ILE A 22 7.96 -13.43 -5.46
N LEU A 23 7.10 -12.81 -6.28
CA LEU A 23 6.76 -11.40 -6.13
C LEU A 23 5.69 -11.23 -5.05
N TRP A 24 6.10 -10.76 -3.88
CA TRP A 24 5.22 -10.57 -2.73
C TRP A 24 4.52 -9.21 -2.77
N PRO A 25 3.18 -9.16 -2.70
CA PRO A 25 2.45 -7.92 -2.50
C PRO A 25 2.43 -7.55 -1.02
N CYS A 26 3.10 -6.46 -0.65
CA CYS A 26 3.09 -5.95 0.71
C CYS A 26 2.21 -4.68 0.78
N PRO A 27 1.01 -4.72 1.40
CA PRO A 27 0.17 -3.54 1.55
C PRO A 27 0.89 -2.41 2.29
N VAL A 28 0.77 -1.20 1.76
CA VAL A 28 1.48 -0.02 2.27
C VAL A 28 0.60 0.78 3.23
N ARG A 29 1.21 1.20 4.33
CA ARG A 29 0.74 2.27 5.21
C ARG A 29 1.64 3.48 5.03
N TRP A 30 1.06 4.65 4.77
CA TRP A 30 1.81 5.88 4.64
C TRP A 30 1.97 6.58 5.99
N GLU A 31 3.22 6.81 6.39
CA GLU A 31 3.57 7.52 7.62
C GLU A 31 4.51 8.69 7.29
N TRP A 32 4.43 9.78 8.06
CA TRP A 32 5.20 10.98 7.79
C TRP A 32 6.49 10.95 8.58
N GLU A 33 7.61 11.08 7.88
CA GLU A 33 8.92 11.09 8.47
C GLU A 33 9.50 12.51 8.42
N ASN A 34 9.71 13.10 9.60
CA ASN A 34 10.16 14.48 9.73
C ASN A 34 11.59 14.67 9.22
N SER A 35 12.47 13.68 9.44
CA SER A 35 13.88 13.75 9.02
C SER A 35 14.04 13.74 7.49
N TYR A 36 13.14 13.05 6.79
CA TYR A 36 13.08 13.02 5.32
C TYR A 36 12.16 14.10 4.73
N GLY A 37 11.35 14.76 5.57
CA GLY A 37 10.36 15.75 5.13
C GLY A 37 9.32 15.19 4.18
N GLY A 38 8.95 13.91 4.33
CA GLY A 38 8.18 13.18 3.34
C GLY A 38 7.27 12.09 3.90
N TRP A 39 6.33 11.63 3.07
CA TRP A 39 5.54 10.43 3.35
C TRP A 39 6.31 9.20 2.90
N LEU A 40 6.56 8.28 3.83
CA LEU A 40 7.22 7.01 3.56
C LEU A 40 6.21 5.86 3.55
N PRO A 41 6.34 4.91 2.61
CA PRO A 41 5.52 3.71 2.58
C PRO A 41 6.09 2.66 3.54
N PHE A 42 5.39 2.38 4.63
CA PHE A 42 5.72 1.27 5.52
C PHE A 42 4.93 0.01 5.16
N TYR A 43 5.57 -1.14 5.24
CA TYR A 43 4.97 -2.43 4.97
C TYR A 43 5.62 -3.54 5.81
N TYR A 44 4.92 -4.67 5.94
CA TYR A 44 5.50 -5.90 6.48
C TYR A 44 6.14 -6.69 5.34
N SER A 45 7.41 -7.04 5.49
CA SER A 45 8.12 -7.93 4.58
C SER A 45 7.63 -9.38 4.73
N PRO A 46 7.94 -10.28 3.77
CA PRO A 46 7.77 -11.72 3.90
C PRO A 46 8.51 -12.32 5.10
N THR A 47 9.57 -11.66 5.58
CA THR A 47 10.29 -12.01 6.82
C THR A 47 9.59 -11.51 8.09
N LEU A 48 8.39 -10.92 7.96
CA LEU A 48 7.60 -10.33 9.06
C LEU A 48 8.24 -9.10 9.72
N GLU A 49 9.21 -8.48 9.07
CA GLU A 49 9.84 -7.26 9.53
C GLU A 49 9.04 -6.05 9.06
N PHE A 50 9.03 -5.00 9.88
CA PHE A 50 8.38 -3.74 9.52
C PHE A 50 9.40 -2.81 8.88
N VAL A 51 9.21 -2.49 7.60
CA VAL A 51 10.22 -1.84 6.75
C VAL A 51 9.66 -0.57 6.12
N ALA A 52 10.48 0.49 6.08
CA ALA A 52 10.22 1.67 5.26
C ALA A 52 10.72 1.44 3.82
N GLY A 53 9.85 1.59 2.84
CA GLY A 53 10.17 1.46 1.42
C GLY A 53 10.53 2.78 0.74
N ASP A 54 11.02 2.65 -0.49
CA ASP A 54 11.18 3.79 -1.39
C ASP A 54 9.80 4.28 -1.88
N PRO A 55 9.40 5.54 -1.62
CA PRO A 55 8.13 6.10 -2.09
C PRO A 55 7.90 5.94 -3.60
N ALA A 56 8.98 5.95 -4.41
CA ALA A 56 8.89 5.84 -5.87
C ALA A 56 8.55 4.41 -6.35
N LYS A 57 8.72 3.40 -5.51
CA LYS A 57 8.44 1.99 -5.83
C LYS A 57 7.06 1.52 -5.35
N ALA A 58 6.40 2.30 -4.50
CA ALA A 58 5.03 2.00 -4.07
C ALA A 58 4.06 2.13 -5.26
N THR A 59 3.27 1.09 -5.50
CA THR A 59 2.32 1.04 -6.62
C THR A 59 0.90 1.29 -6.12
N LYS A 60 0.19 2.25 -6.71
CA LYS A 60 -1.22 2.52 -6.40
C LYS A 60 -2.09 1.47 -7.07
N LEU A 61 -2.91 0.78 -6.29
CA LEU A 61 -3.89 -0.14 -6.83
C LEU A 61 -5.09 0.65 -7.40
N PRO A 62 -5.64 0.23 -8.55
CA PRO A 62 -6.86 0.81 -9.06
C PRO A 62 -7.98 0.62 -8.02
N ALA A 63 -8.82 1.66 -7.86
CA ALA A 63 -10.03 1.53 -7.06
C ALA A 63 -10.96 0.54 -7.77
N GLY A 64 -10.97 -0.70 -7.31
CA GLY A 64 -11.85 -1.72 -7.85
C GLY A 64 -13.30 -1.26 -7.74
N ARG A 65 -13.99 -1.11 -8.87
CA ARG A 65 -15.45 -1.17 -8.87
C ARG A 65 -15.81 -2.61 -8.52
N ILE A 66 -16.03 -2.90 -7.24
CA ILE A 66 -16.89 -4.03 -6.88
C ILE A 66 -18.28 -3.61 -7.34
N SER A 67 -18.59 -3.85 -8.61
CA SER A 67 -19.98 -3.83 -9.06
C SER A 67 -20.69 -4.93 -8.26
N PRO A 68 -21.77 -4.62 -7.53
CA PRO A 68 -22.51 -5.61 -6.73
C PRO A 68 -23.09 -6.77 -7.56
N ALA A 69 -22.99 -6.70 -8.89
CA ALA A 69 -23.44 -7.72 -9.84
C ALA A 69 -22.68 -9.06 -9.75
N ASN A 70 -21.52 -9.14 -9.09
CA ASN A 70 -20.70 -10.36 -9.07
C ASN A 70 -20.61 -11.04 -7.69
N ARG A 71 -21.59 -10.81 -6.79
CA ARG A 71 -21.74 -11.65 -5.60
C ARG A 71 -22.37 -12.97 -6.04
N PRO A 72 -21.66 -14.12 -6.03
CA PRO A 72 -22.33 -15.40 -6.21
C PRO A 72 -23.35 -15.52 -5.09
N LYS A 73 -24.64 -15.61 -5.45
CA LYS A 73 -25.69 -15.98 -4.51
C LYS A 73 -25.41 -17.42 -4.11
N LEU A 74 -24.82 -17.62 -2.93
CA LEU A 74 -24.76 -18.94 -2.32
C LEU A 74 -26.21 -19.39 -2.10
N PRO A 75 -26.64 -20.56 -2.62
CA PRO A 75 -27.93 -21.10 -2.27
C PRO A 75 -27.92 -21.44 -0.78
N ILE A 76 -28.89 -20.90 -0.06
CA ILE A 76 -29.20 -21.29 1.32
C ILE A 76 -29.89 -22.65 1.19
N LEU A 77 -29.30 -23.68 1.82
CA LEU A 77 -29.93 -24.98 2.04
C LEU A 77 -31.00 -24.89 3.14
#